data_AF-A0A269PFR9-F1
#
_entry.id   AF-A0A269PFR9-F1
#
_cell.length_a   1.000
_cell.length_b   1.000
_cell.length_c   1.000
_cell.angle_alpha   90.00
_cell.angle_beta   90.00
_cell.angle_gamma   90.00
#
_symmetry.space_group_name_H-M   'P 1'
#
loop_
_entity.id
_entity.type
_entity.pdbx_description
1 polymer ?
#
loop_
_entity_poly.entity_id
_entity_poly.type
_entity_poly.pdbx_seq_one_letter_code
_entity_poly.pdbx_strand_id
1 'polypeptide(L)'
;MSTQHRAACVAALSAVLTLSATSVINAAPASAEEPFEGKDWTGGYYVPEEEFPSDPGYATTWRSYDVIRFGDPGFFDYGTNGVRVLGKFEGDRILCLSNAKAGMQSCEVEGQKITEFQGLPKTITTDPTVAMLAPVVGIVLALGYRFSNLGLTGINGLSS
;
A
#
# COMPACT_ATOMS: atom_id res chain seq x y z
N MET A 1 -14.19 -48.31 57.66
CA MET A 1 -15.49 -48.73 58.26
C MET A 1 -16.01 -47.52 59.04
N SER A 2 -16.94 -46.75 58.46
CA SER A 2 -18.39 -46.72 58.76
C SER A 2 -18.65 -46.39 60.23
N THR A 3 -19.25 -45.25 60.59
CA THR A 3 -20.71 -45.06 60.45
C THR A 3 -21.16 -43.59 60.37
N GLN A 4 -22.16 -43.36 59.52
CA GLN A 4 -22.98 -42.16 59.40
C GLN A 4 -23.94 -41.98 60.60
N HIS A 5 -24.19 -40.74 61.01
CA HIS A 5 -25.48 -40.36 61.59
C HIS A 5 -26.04 -39.06 60.95
N ARG A 6 -27.16 -39.28 60.23
CA ARG A 6 -28.36 -38.46 60.03
C ARG A 6 -28.55 -37.34 61.08
N ALA A 7 -29.21 -36.21 60.85
CA ALA A 7 -30.01 -35.70 59.75
C ALA A 7 -30.21 -34.18 59.91
N ALA A 8 -30.39 -33.52 58.77
CA ALA A 8 -31.24 -32.37 58.47
C ALA A 8 -31.81 -31.53 59.64
N CYS A 9 -31.49 -30.23 59.62
CA CYS A 9 -32.43 -29.20 60.05
C CYS A 9 -32.21 -27.88 59.30
N VAL A 10 -33.27 -27.49 58.58
CA VAL A 10 -33.77 -26.13 58.37
C VAL A 10 -33.01 -25.23 57.38
N ALA A 11 -33.75 -24.94 56.30
CA ALA A 11 -33.51 -23.92 55.30
C ALA A 11 -33.33 -22.52 55.91
N ALA A 12 -32.42 -21.75 55.30
CA ALA A 12 -32.56 -20.30 55.25
C ALA A 12 -31.98 -19.81 53.91
N LEU A 13 -32.88 -19.57 52.96
CA LEU A 13 -32.62 -18.73 51.81
C LEU A 13 -32.25 -17.33 52.30
N SER A 14 -31.11 -16.81 51.86
CA SER A 14 -30.90 -15.37 51.72
C SER A 14 -29.86 -15.14 50.64
N ALA A 15 -30.36 -14.88 49.43
CA ALA A 15 -29.61 -14.31 48.34
C ALA A 15 -29.33 -12.84 48.69
N VAL A 16 -28.06 -12.45 48.73
CA VAL A 16 -27.64 -11.07 48.45
C VAL A 16 -26.37 -11.16 47.61
N LEU A 17 -26.51 -10.78 46.34
CA LEU A 17 -25.41 -10.54 45.43
C LEU A 17 -24.63 -9.30 45.89
N THR A 18 -23.34 -9.47 46.16
CA THR A 18 -22.36 -8.38 46.08
C THR A 18 -21.06 -8.92 45.47
N LEU A 19 -21.04 -8.99 44.13
CA LEU A 19 -19.79 -9.07 43.38
C LEU A 19 -19.13 -7.70 43.37
N SER A 20 -18.07 -7.51 44.15
CA SER A 20 -17.09 -6.45 43.94
C SER A 20 -15.72 -7.08 43.76
N ALA A 21 -15.55 -7.76 42.62
CA ALA A 21 -14.25 -8.20 42.16
C ALA A 21 -13.52 -7.02 41.51
N THR A 22 -12.41 -6.64 42.14
CA THR A 22 -11.34 -5.80 41.61
C THR A 22 -10.92 -6.28 40.22
N SER A 23 -11.15 -5.46 39.20
CA SER A 23 -10.40 -5.55 37.95
C SER A 23 -9.60 -4.27 37.80
N VAL A 24 -8.31 -4.39 38.08
CA VAL A 24 -7.30 -3.43 37.65
C VAL A 24 -7.45 -3.38 36.14
N ILE A 25 -7.88 -2.23 35.60
CA ILE A 25 -7.91 -1.98 34.17
C ILE A 25 -6.44 -1.90 33.76
N ASN A 26 -5.85 -3.06 33.46
CA ASN A 26 -4.65 -3.16 32.67
C ASN A 26 -5.07 -2.71 31.28
N ALA A 27 -5.04 -1.40 31.04
CA ALA A 27 -5.08 -0.85 29.70
C ALA A 27 -3.88 -1.46 28.98
N ALA A 28 -4.13 -2.53 28.21
CA ALA A 28 -3.17 -3.01 27.26
C ALA A 28 -2.77 -1.79 26.41
N PRO A 29 -1.47 -1.55 26.18
CA PRO A 29 -1.09 -0.57 25.19
C PRO A 29 -1.82 -0.98 23.90
N ALA A 30 -2.45 0.00 23.23
CA ALA A 30 -2.91 -0.21 21.87
C ALA A 30 -1.75 -0.86 21.12
N SER A 31 -1.97 -2.09 20.66
CA SER A 31 -0.96 -2.87 19.96
C SER A 31 -0.38 -1.94 18.90
N ALA A 32 0.91 -1.62 19.00
CA ALA A 32 1.66 -1.18 17.84
C ALA A 32 1.48 -2.34 16.84
N GLU A 33 0.62 -2.14 15.83
CA GLU A 33 0.53 -3.06 14.73
C GLU A 33 1.94 -3.16 14.15
N GLU A 34 2.54 -4.34 14.27
CA GLU A 34 3.79 -4.68 13.59
C GLU A 34 3.70 -4.17 12.15
N PRO A 35 4.74 -3.48 11.62
CA PRO A 35 4.69 -2.95 10.27
C PRO A 35 4.30 -4.06 9.30
N PHE A 36 3.23 -3.84 8.56
CA PHE A 36 2.80 -4.80 7.56
C PHE A 36 3.92 -4.99 6.52
N GLU A 37 4.60 -6.13 6.56
CA GLU A 37 5.75 -6.45 5.70
C GLU A 37 5.36 -6.70 4.23
N GLY A 38 4.06 -6.64 3.89
CA GLY A 38 3.55 -6.84 2.53
C GLY A 38 3.26 -5.54 1.76
N LYS A 39 2.71 -5.70 0.55
CA LYS A 39 2.17 -4.60 -0.25
C LYS A 39 0.76 -4.24 0.19
N ASP A 40 0.49 -2.95 0.37
CA ASP A 40 -0.87 -2.46 0.62
C ASP A 40 -1.79 -2.61 -0.61
N TRP A 41 -3.04 -2.14 -0.49
CA TRP A 41 -4.02 -2.19 -1.58
C TRP A 41 -3.62 -1.37 -2.82
N THR A 42 -2.68 -0.43 -2.68
CA THR A 42 -2.10 0.35 -3.79
C THR A 42 -0.87 -0.33 -4.39
N GLY A 43 -0.41 -1.44 -3.80
CA GLY A 43 0.80 -2.15 -4.16
C GLY A 43 2.08 -1.61 -3.54
N GLY A 44 1.98 -0.68 -2.59
CA GLY A 44 3.10 -0.02 -1.94
C GLY A 44 3.60 -0.79 -0.73
N TYR A 45 4.92 -0.95 -0.62
CA TYR A 45 5.56 -1.49 0.57
C TYR A 45 5.62 -0.45 1.68
N TYR A 46 5.58 -0.92 2.92
CA TYR A 46 5.86 -0.09 4.09
C TYR A 46 7.26 0.54 4.00
N VAL A 47 7.34 1.78 4.47
CA VAL A 47 8.59 2.53 4.65
C VAL A 47 8.57 3.01 6.10
N PRO A 48 9.63 2.75 6.89
CA PRO A 48 9.74 3.27 8.26
C PRO A 48 9.72 4.78 8.30
N GLU A 49 9.15 5.37 9.35
CA GLU A 49 9.03 6.82 9.48
C GLU A 49 10.40 7.52 9.55
N GLU A 50 11.42 6.81 10.05
CA GLU A 50 12.80 7.28 10.11
C GLU A 50 13.44 7.45 8.72
N GLU A 51 12.88 6.81 7.70
CA GLU A 51 13.35 6.87 6.31
C GLU A 51 12.56 7.89 5.47
N PHE A 52 11.61 8.60 6.08
CA PHE A 52 10.81 9.58 5.35
C PHE A 52 11.67 10.79 4.95
N PRO A 53 11.64 11.22 3.68
CA PRO A 53 12.38 12.40 3.23
C PRO A 53 11.81 13.69 3.81
N SER A 54 10.52 13.69 4.15
CA SER A 54 9.79 14.80 4.77
C SER A 54 8.50 14.31 5.42
N ASP A 55 7.89 15.14 6.28
CA ASP A 55 6.57 14.87 6.85
C ASP A 55 5.56 14.61 5.72
N PRO A 56 4.92 13.42 5.67
CA PRO A 56 4.00 13.09 4.60
C PRO A 56 2.72 13.93 4.61
N GLY A 57 2.36 14.53 5.75
CA GLY A 57 1.14 15.32 5.92
C GLY A 57 -0.10 14.51 6.31
N TYR A 58 -1.26 15.16 6.26
CA TYR A 58 -2.51 14.57 6.78
C TYR A 58 -3.06 13.44 5.88
N ALA A 59 -3.30 12.28 6.49
CA ALA A 59 -3.86 11.08 5.84
C ALA A 59 -3.02 10.55 4.67
N THR A 60 -1.73 10.87 4.67
CA THR A 60 -0.73 10.46 3.69
C THR A 60 0.42 9.75 4.39
N THR A 61 1.11 8.89 3.67
CA THR A 61 2.27 8.15 4.15
C THR A 61 3.20 7.88 2.98
N TRP A 62 4.50 7.79 3.23
CA TRP A 62 5.45 7.37 2.21
C TRP A 62 5.37 5.85 2.02
N ARG A 63 5.34 5.44 0.76
CA ARG A 63 5.34 4.03 0.36
C ARG A 63 6.35 3.83 -0.75
N SER A 64 7.02 2.70 -0.71
CA SER A 64 7.93 2.28 -1.78
C SER A 64 7.13 1.46 -2.79
N TYR A 65 7.29 1.71 -4.09
CA TYR A 65 6.55 1.02 -5.15
C TYR A 65 7.53 0.38 -6.14
N ASP A 66 7.20 -0.80 -6.66
CA ASP A 66 8.00 -1.41 -7.71
C ASP A 66 8.02 -0.53 -8.98
N VAL A 67 9.17 -0.50 -9.64
CA VAL A 67 9.38 0.20 -10.90
C VAL A 67 9.08 -0.74 -12.06
N ILE A 68 8.19 -0.30 -12.93
CA ILE A 68 7.83 -0.98 -14.17
C ILE A 68 8.46 -0.20 -15.32
N ARG A 69 9.39 -0.82 -16.04
CA ARG A 69 10.16 -0.16 -17.10
C ARG A 69 9.46 -0.27 -18.43
N PHE A 70 9.73 0.69 -19.30
CA PHE A 70 9.30 0.60 -20.68
C PHE A 70 9.85 -0.68 -21.35
N GLY A 71 8.95 -1.51 -21.88
CA GLY A 71 9.27 -2.82 -22.44
C GLY A 71 8.89 -3.99 -21.53
N ASP A 72 8.60 -3.75 -20.26
CA ASP A 72 8.06 -4.78 -19.37
C ASP A 72 6.64 -5.17 -19.81
N PRO A 73 6.25 -6.45 -19.74
CA PRO A 73 4.92 -6.92 -20.16
C PRO A 73 3.76 -6.20 -19.47
N GLY A 74 3.96 -5.71 -18.25
CA GLY A 74 2.95 -5.00 -17.45
C GLY A 74 2.96 -3.47 -17.60
N PHE A 75 3.80 -2.90 -18.48
CA PHE A 75 3.96 -1.44 -18.55
C PHE A 75 2.64 -0.72 -18.89
N PHE A 76 1.95 -1.19 -19.93
CA PHE A 76 0.67 -0.61 -20.38
C PHE A 76 -0.56 -1.26 -19.74
N ASP A 77 -0.38 -2.25 -18.87
CA ASP A 77 -1.48 -2.88 -18.15
C ASP A 77 -1.93 -1.97 -16.99
N TYR A 78 -3.23 -1.76 -16.82
CA TYR A 78 -3.78 -0.99 -15.69
C TYR A 78 -3.84 -1.82 -14.40
N GLY A 79 -3.86 -3.15 -14.49
CA GLY A 79 -3.95 -4.05 -13.33
C GLY A 79 -2.64 -4.25 -12.58
N THR A 80 -1.50 -3.97 -13.22
CA THR A 80 -0.19 -4.12 -12.60
C THR A 80 0.08 -2.97 -11.61
N ASN A 81 0.33 -3.28 -10.34
CA ASN A 81 0.69 -2.28 -9.35
C ASN A 81 2.17 -1.89 -9.47
N GLY A 82 2.46 -0.59 -9.40
CA GLY A 82 3.81 -0.03 -9.50
C GLY A 82 3.85 1.28 -10.27
N VAL A 83 5.03 1.91 -10.29
CA VAL A 83 5.26 3.17 -11.01
C VAL A 83 5.90 2.87 -12.36
N ARG A 84 5.31 3.40 -13.42
CA ARG A 84 5.87 3.27 -14.77
C ARG A 84 6.97 4.28 -14.93
N VAL A 85 8.16 3.84 -15.33
CA VAL A 85 9.30 4.73 -15.50
C VAL A 85 9.79 4.67 -16.95
N LEU A 86 9.90 5.86 -17.55
CA LEU A 86 10.50 6.06 -18.86
C LEU A 86 11.92 6.59 -18.69
N GLY A 87 12.81 6.15 -19.59
CA GLY A 87 14.21 6.56 -19.58
C GLY A 87 15.05 5.84 -18.54
N LYS A 88 16.22 6.38 -18.24
CA LYS A 88 17.15 5.81 -17.27
C LYS A 88 16.66 6.04 -15.84
N PHE A 89 16.60 4.98 -15.06
CA PHE A 89 16.29 5.03 -13.63
C PHE A 89 17.07 3.95 -12.88
N GLU A 90 17.86 4.39 -11.93
CA GLU A 90 18.69 3.54 -11.06
C GLU A 90 17.85 3.17 -9.83
N GLY A 91 17.30 1.96 -9.83
CA GLY A 91 16.46 1.44 -8.75
C GLY A 91 15.37 0.50 -9.25
N ASP A 92 15.02 -0.50 -8.44
CA ASP A 92 13.88 -1.39 -8.66
C ASP A 92 12.61 -0.87 -7.99
N ARG A 93 12.74 0.10 -7.10
CA ARG A 93 11.64 0.76 -6.39
C ARG A 93 11.77 2.27 -6.38
N ILE A 94 10.65 2.94 -6.17
CA ILE A 94 10.55 4.38 -6.05
C ILE A 94 9.65 4.77 -4.89
N LEU A 95 10.04 5.83 -4.18
CA LEU A 95 9.30 6.35 -3.06
C LEU A 95 8.18 7.28 -3.55
N CYS A 96 6.95 7.06 -3.10
CA CYS A 96 5.83 7.93 -3.41
C CYS A 96 4.94 8.16 -2.19
N LEU A 97 4.39 9.37 -2.09
CA LEU A 97 3.31 9.68 -1.16
C LEU A 97 2.06 8.91 -1.58
N SER A 98 1.48 8.19 -0.64
CA SER A 98 0.21 7.51 -0.78
C SER A 98 -0.81 8.11 0.17
N ASN A 99 -1.98 8.44 -0.33
CA ASN A 99 -3.10 8.88 0.48
C ASN A 99 -4.01 7.69 0.81
N ALA A 100 -4.47 7.59 2.06
CA ALA A 100 -5.28 6.47 2.52
C ALA A 100 -6.59 6.26 1.72
N LYS A 101 -7.11 7.29 1.04
CA LYS A 101 -8.33 7.21 0.24
C LYS A 101 -8.09 7.29 -1.27
N ALA A 102 -7.11 8.11 -1.69
CA ALA A 102 -6.87 8.39 -3.10
C ALA A 102 -5.71 7.57 -3.71
N GLY A 103 -5.00 6.80 -2.90
CA GLY A 103 -3.84 6.01 -3.32
C GLY A 103 -2.63 6.90 -3.65
N MET A 104 -1.78 6.41 -4.55
CA MET A 104 -0.50 7.03 -4.91
C MET A 104 -0.67 8.45 -5.49
N GLN A 105 0.00 9.44 -4.90
CA GLN A 105 -0.12 10.87 -5.19
C GLN A 105 1.06 11.44 -5.96
N SER A 106 2.24 11.49 -5.37
CA SER A 106 3.46 12.06 -5.98
C SER A 106 4.67 11.24 -5.58
N CYS A 107 5.63 11.11 -6.48
CA CYS A 107 6.86 10.38 -6.20
C CYS A 107 8.02 11.33 -5.91
N GLU A 108 9.04 10.82 -5.23
CA GLU A 108 10.27 11.53 -4.95
C GLU A 108 11.48 10.60 -5.19
N VAL A 109 12.54 11.19 -5.73
CA VAL A 109 13.82 10.53 -5.99
C VAL A 109 14.90 11.51 -5.58
N GLU A 110 15.75 11.10 -4.66
CA GLU A 110 16.74 11.98 -4.04
C GLU A 110 17.62 12.67 -5.10
N GLY A 111 17.66 14.01 -5.05
CA GLY A 111 18.47 14.82 -5.96
C GLY A 111 18.04 14.82 -7.43
N GLN A 112 16.91 14.18 -7.78
CA GLN A 112 16.43 14.10 -9.16
C GLN A 112 15.09 14.82 -9.35
N LYS A 113 14.98 15.55 -10.46
CA LYS A 113 13.72 16.15 -10.87
C LYS A 113 12.85 15.09 -11.55
N ILE A 114 11.66 14.85 -11.00
CA ILE A 114 10.66 13.98 -11.61
C ILE A 114 9.77 14.79 -12.54
N THR A 115 9.55 14.26 -13.75
CA THR A 115 8.49 14.70 -14.66
C THR A 115 7.41 13.63 -14.68
N GLU A 116 6.23 13.97 -14.17
CA GLU A 116 5.07 13.08 -14.19
C GLU A 116 4.24 13.29 -15.47
N PHE A 117 3.87 12.18 -16.11
CA PHE A 117 2.94 12.16 -17.23
C PHE A 117 1.52 12.03 -16.70
N GLN A 118 0.60 12.77 -17.31
CA GLN A 118 -0.78 12.80 -16.81
C GLN A 118 -1.52 11.48 -17.01
N GLY A 119 -2.33 11.13 -16.03
CA GLY A 119 -3.24 9.99 -16.05
C GLY A 119 -2.81 8.85 -15.15
N LEU A 120 -3.61 7.79 -15.19
CA LEU A 120 -3.28 6.49 -14.58
C LEU A 120 -2.99 5.48 -15.68
N PRO A 121 -2.17 4.44 -15.40
CA PRO A 121 -1.35 4.29 -14.19
C PRO A 121 -0.23 5.33 -14.09
N LYS A 122 0.26 5.60 -12.86
CA LYS A 122 1.26 6.65 -12.63
C LYS A 122 2.51 6.37 -13.44
N THR A 123 2.86 7.32 -14.32
CA THR A 123 4.00 7.23 -15.22
C THR A 123 4.88 8.45 -15.04
N ILE A 124 6.19 8.24 -14.90
CA ILE A 124 7.15 9.30 -14.65
C ILE A 124 8.43 9.11 -15.48
N THR A 125 9.27 10.14 -15.47
CA THR A 125 10.68 10.05 -15.87
C THR A 125 11.54 10.90 -14.95
N THR A 126 12.74 10.44 -14.65
CA THR A 126 13.84 11.26 -14.11
C THR A 126 14.89 11.59 -15.17
N ASP A 127 14.80 10.97 -16.35
CA ASP A 127 15.69 11.21 -17.48
C ASP A 127 15.40 12.60 -18.11
N PRO A 128 16.39 13.53 -18.11
CA PRO A 128 16.20 14.88 -18.66
C PRO A 128 15.86 14.90 -20.16
N THR A 129 16.35 13.93 -20.94
CA THR A 129 16.06 13.84 -22.38
C THR A 129 14.62 13.46 -22.62
N VAL A 130 14.09 12.49 -21.85
CA VAL A 130 12.68 12.10 -21.92
C VAL A 130 11.78 13.23 -21.39
N ALA A 131 12.19 13.89 -20.31
CA ALA A 131 11.47 15.04 -19.74
C ALA A 131 11.31 16.19 -20.75
N MET A 132 12.34 16.48 -21.54
CA MET A 132 12.28 17.50 -22.59
C MET A 132 11.26 17.16 -23.69
N LEU A 133 11.08 15.87 -23.97
CA LEU A 133 10.13 15.35 -24.96
C LEU A 133 8.76 15.02 -24.36
N ALA A 134 8.48 15.44 -23.12
CA ALA A 134 7.29 15.03 -22.38
C ALA A 134 5.96 15.22 -23.14
N PRO A 135 5.73 16.32 -23.90
CA PRO A 135 4.50 16.48 -24.67
C PRO A 135 4.29 15.39 -25.74
N VAL A 136 5.37 15.00 -26.43
CA VAL A 136 5.31 13.97 -27.49
C VAL A 136 5.16 12.59 -26.86
N VAL A 137 5.95 12.31 -25.83
CA VAL A 137 5.90 11.06 -25.08
C VAL A 137 4.52 10.84 -24.46
N GLY A 138 3.90 11.89 -23.92
CA GLY A 138 2.55 11.83 -23.37
C GLY A 138 1.49 11.38 -24.38
N ILE A 139 1.60 11.81 -25.65
CA ILE A 139 0.70 11.36 -26.72
C ILE A 139 0.89 9.86 -27.01
N VAL A 140 2.14 9.42 -27.09
CA VAL A 140 2.47 8.00 -27.32
C VAL A 140 1.98 7.13 -26.17
N LEU A 141 2.18 7.56 -24.92
CA LEU A 141 1.66 6.89 -23.74
C LEU A 141 0.13 6.79 -23.78
N ALA A 142 -0.56 7.89 -24.06
CA ALA A 142 -2.02 7.90 -24.13
C ALA A 142 -2.56 6.93 -25.19
N LEU A 143 -1.89 6.81 -26.34
CA LEU A 143 -2.23 5.82 -27.36
C LEU A 143 -1.95 4.40 -26.88
N GLY A 144 -0.78 4.14 -26.30
CA GLY A 144 -0.40 2.81 -25.79
C GLY A 144 -1.39 2.30 -24.73
N TYR A 145 -1.74 3.14 -23.76
CA TYR A 145 -2.73 2.81 -22.74
C TYR A 145 -4.14 2.58 -23.32
N ARG A 146 -4.55 3.35 -24.34
CA ARG A 146 -5.82 3.11 -25.04
C ARG A 146 -5.83 1.76 -25.75
N PHE A 147 -4.77 1.39 -26.46
CA PHE A 147 -4.70 0.11 -27.17
C PHE A 147 -4.64 -1.10 -26.22
N SER A 148 -3.91 -0.97 -25.10
CA SER A 148 -3.87 -1.99 -24.06
C SER A 148 -5.27 -2.25 -23.48
N ASN A 149 -5.99 -1.18 -23.12
CA ASN A 149 -7.36 -1.28 -22.60
C ASN A 149 -8.39 -1.82 -23.61
N LEU A 150 -8.13 -1.66 -24.91
CA LEU A 150 -8.97 -2.21 -25.97
C LEU A 150 -8.71 -3.71 -26.24
N GLY A 151 -7.82 -4.37 -25.48
CA GLY A 151 -7.59 -5.81 -25.59
C GLY A 151 -6.76 -6.20 -26.81
N LEU A 152 -5.93 -5.30 -27.35
CA LEU A 152 -5.00 -5.60 -28.46
C LEU A 152 -3.77 -6.42 -28.04
N THR A 153 -3.91 -7.28 -27.02
CA THR A 153 -3.04 -8.44 -26.79
C THR A 153 -3.13 -9.49 -27.92
N GLY A 154 -3.75 -9.14 -29.07
CA GLY A 154 -3.92 -9.98 -30.26
C GLY A 154 -2.97 -9.70 -31.43
N ILE A 155 -1.96 -8.83 -31.30
CA ILE A 155 -0.89 -8.69 -32.32
C ILE A 155 0.31 -9.59 -32.01
N ASN A 156 0.06 -10.87 -31.75
CA ASN A 156 1.02 -11.96 -31.98
C ASN A 156 0.99 -12.43 -33.45
N GLY A 157 0.52 -11.58 -34.37
CA GLY A 157 0.19 -11.94 -35.75
C GLY A 157 1.15 -11.44 -36.84
N LEU A 158 2.35 -10.96 -36.51
CA LEU A 158 3.37 -10.58 -37.50
C LEU A 158 4.68 -11.33 -37.25
N SER A 159 4.59 -12.65 -37.30
CA SER A 159 5.72 -13.52 -37.64
C SER A 159 5.23 -14.59 -38.61
N SER A 160 5.34 -14.27 -39.91
CA SER A 160 5.66 -15.18 -41.03
C SER A 160 5.96 -14.32 -42.25
#